data_AF-A0A838JJM2-F1
#
_entry.id   AF-A0A838JJM2-F1
#
_cell.length_a   1.000
_cell.length_b   1.000
_cell.length_c   1.000
_cell.angle_alpha   90.00
_cell.angle_beta   90.00
_cell.angle_gamma   90.00
#
_symmetry.space_group_name_H-M   'P 1'
#
loop_
_entity.id
_entity.type
_entity.pdbx_description
1 polymer ?
#
loop_
_entity_poly.entity_id
_entity_poly.type
_entity_poly.pdbx_seq_one_letter_code
_entity_poly.pdbx_strand_id
1 'polypeptide(L)' 'TMVAALKRKGLPVAYIAFPGEQHGFRRSETLKRALDAELYFYAKVFGFNLPYTIESIAIDNLA' A
#
# COMPACT_ATOMS: atom_id res chain seq x y z
N THR A 1 14.71 9.97 -0.54
CA THR A 1 13.54 9.73 0.34
C THR A 1 13.59 8.33 0.90
N MET A 2 12.85 8.04 1.97
CA MET A 2 12.75 6.68 2.54
C MET A 2 12.35 5.65 1.48
N VAL A 3 11.33 5.96 0.67
CA VAL A 3 10.87 5.09 -0.43
C VAL A 3 12.00 4.75 -1.41
N ALA A 4 12.79 5.74 -1.84
CA ALA A 4 13.89 5.49 -2.77
C ALA A 4 14.98 4.60 -2.16
N ALA A 5 15.23 4.69 -0.85
CA ALA A 5 16.18 3.82 -0.16
C ALA A 5 15.68 2.36 -0.11
N LEU A 6 14.39 2.15 0.17
CA LEU A 6 13.76 0.82 0.15
C LEU A 6 13.81 0.20 -1.25
N LYS A 7 13.46 0.98 -2.29
CA LYS A 7 13.53 0.54 -3.69
C LYS A 7 14.94 0.08 -4.08
N ARG A 8 15.97 0.88 -3.78
CA ARG A 8 17.37 0.53 -4.08
C ARG A 8 17.87 -0.70 -3.33
N LYS A 9 17.32 -0.99 -2.15
CA LYS A 9 17.67 -2.17 -1.36
C LYS A 9 16.98 -3.45 -1.88
N GLY A 10 16.10 -3.34 -2.87
CA GLY A 10 15.36 -4.50 -3.40
C GLY A 10 14.26 -4.99 -2.45
N LEU A 11 13.80 -4.14 -1.53
CA LEU A 11 12.73 -4.51 -0.60
C LEU A 11 11.35 -4.25 -1.24
N PRO A 12 10.36 -5.14 -1.04
CA PRO A 12 8.98 -4.89 -1.43
C PRO A 12 8.48 -3.58 -0.81
N VAL A 13 8.04 -2.64 -1.65
CA VAL A 13 7.59 -1.34 -1.18
C VAL A 13 6.49 -0.78 -2.09
N ALA A 14 5.46 -0.22 -1.47
CA ALA A 14 4.45 0.57 -2.16
C ALA A 14 4.41 1.98 -1.55
N TYR A 15 4.20 2.99 -2.38
CA TYR A 15 4.03 4.37 -1.93
C TYR A 15 2.77 4.96 -2.55
N ILE A 16 1.85 5.39 -1.70
CA ILE A 16 0.58 5.97 -2.09
C ILE A 16 0.44 7.31 -1.36
N ALA A 17 0.29 8.38 -2.14
CA ALA A 17 0.02 9.71 -1.61
C ALA A 17 -1.47 10.02 -1.78
N PHE A 18 -2.06 10.68 -0.77
CA PHE A 18 -3.47 11.05 -0.76
C PHE A 18 -3.61 12.57 -0.83
N PRO A 19 -3.86 13.16 -2.01
CA PRO A 19 -3.97 14.61 -2.14
C PRO A 19 -5.12 15.21 -1.33
N GLY A 20 -4.82 16.28 -0.60
CA GLY A 20 -5.80 16.98 0.24
C GLY A 20 -6.07 16.31 1.59
N GLU A 21 -5.27 15.31 1.96
CA GLU A 21 -5.23 14.73 3.30
C GLU A 21 -3.95 15.18 4.02
N GLN A 22 -3.99 15.22 5.35
CA GLN A 22 -2.88 15.65 6.21
C GLN A 22 -2.56 14.56 7.25
N HIS A 23 -1.94 14.91 8.37
CA HIS A 23 -1.74 13.98 9.47
C HIS A 23 -3.08 13.54 10.08
N GLY A 24 -3.39 12.26 9.95
CA GLY A 24 -4.67 11.68 10.30
C GLY A 24 -5.71 11.90 9.19
N PHE A 25 -5.90 10.86 8.36
CA PHE A 25 -6.87 10.89 7.26
C PHE A 25 -8.30 11.07 7.78
N ARG A 26 -9.09 11.91 7.11
CA ARG A 26 -10.46 12.24 7.53
C ARG A 26 -11.53 11.81 6.56
N ARG A 27 -11.24 11.72 5.26
CA ARG A 27 -12.22 11.27 4.28
C ARG A 27 -12.37 9.76 4.36
N SER A 28 -13.60 9.29 4.36
CA SER A 28 -13.95 7.86 4.38
C SER A 28 -13.25 7.09 3.27
N GLU A 29 -13.15 7.70 2.09
CA GLU A 29 -12.59 7.10 0.89
C GLU A 29 -11.08 6.88 1.05
N THR A 30 -10.37 7.86 1.63
CA THR A 30 -8.94 7.76 1.94
C THR A 30 -8.68 6.67 2.97
N LEU A 31 -9.46 6.65 4.07
CA LEU A 31 -9.32 5.65 5.12
C LEU A 31 -9.53 4.24 4.56
N LYS A 32 -10.60 4.04 3.79
CA LYS A 32 -10.85 2.77 3.12
C LYS A 32 -9.72 2.39 2.18
N ARG A 33 -9.27 3.30 1.31
CA ARG A 33 -8.20 3.02 0.35
C ARG A 33 -6.87 2.68 1.04
N ALA A 34 -6.53 3.36 2.13
CA ALA A 34 -5.33 3.09 2.91
C ALA A 34 -5.35 1.69 3.54
N LEU A 35 -6.46 1.34 4.20
CA LEU A 35 -6.63 0.01 4.82
C LEU A 35 -6.66 -1.11 3.77
N ASP A 36 -7.36 -0.89 2.66
CA ASP A 36 -7.44 -1.83 1.55
C ASP A 36 -6.04 -2.06 0.92
N ALA A 37 -5.28 -0.98 0.71
CA ALA A 37 -3.92 -1.04 0.20
C ALA A 37 -2.97 -1.79 1.14
N GLU A 38 -3.07 -1.53 2.44
CA GLU A 38 -2.31 -2.23 3.47
C GLU A 38 -2.62 -3.73 3.48
N LEU A 39 -3.91 -4.10 3.49
CA LEU A 39 -4.33 -5.50 3.46
C LEU A 39 -3.88 -6.21 2.16
N TYR A 40 -3.97 -5.53 1.01
CA TYR A 40 -3.47 -6.05 -0.26
C TYR A 40 -1.96 -6.29 -0.21
N PHE A 41 -1.19 -5.35 0.34
CA PHE A 41 0.26 -5.49 0.51
C PHE A 41 0.59 -6.73 1.37
N TYR A 42 -0.10 -6.92 2.50
CA TYR A 42 0.09 -8.11 3.33
C TYR A 42 -0.27 -9.40 2.61
N ALA A 43 -1.37 -9.42 1.85
CA ALA A 43 -1.76 -10.60 1.07
C ALA A 43 -0.67 -10.99 0.06
N LYS A 44 -0.04 -10.01 -0.60
CA LYS A 44 1.04 -10.25 -1.55
C LYS A 44 2.35 -10.66 -0.89
N VAL A 45 2.73 -10.04 0.22
CA VAL A 45 4.00 -10.34 0.91
C VAL A 45 3.93 -11.65 1.70
N PHE A 46 2.79 -11.96 2.31
CA PHE A 46 2.61 -13.16 3.13
C PHE A 46 1.93 -14.33 2.39
N GLY A 47 1.47 -14.12 1.15
CA GLY A 47 0.99 -15.20 0.28
C GLY A 47 -0.37 -15.78 0.67
N PHE A 48 -1.31 -14.96 1.14
CA PHE A 48 -2.67 -15.39 1.44
C PHE A 48 -3.72 -14.80 0.48
N ASN A 49 -4.87 -15.47 0.39
CA ASN A 49 -5.97 -15.02 -0.45
C ASN A 49 -6.84 -13.99 0.26
N LEU A 50 -7.24 -12.95 -0.47
CA LEU A 50 -8.18 -11.96 0.05
C LEU A 50 -9.61 -12.52 0.04
N PRO A 51 -10.42 -12.22 1.07
CA PRO A 51 -11.81 -12.67 1.14
C PRO A 51 -12.75 -11.93 0.16
N TYR A 52 -12.30 -10.82 -0.42
CA TYR A 52 -13.04 -10.04 -1.40
C TYR A 52 -12.07 -9.32 -2.35
N THR A 53 -12.60 -8.80 -3.46
CA THR A 53 -11.80 -8.04 -4.42
C THR A 53 -11.43 -6.69 -3.84
N ILE A 54 -10.13 -6.38 -3.85
CA ILE A 54 -9.57 -5.09 -3.45
C ILE A 54 -8.84 -4.50 -4.64
N GLU A 55 -8.93 -3.18 -4.81
CA GLU A 55 -8.17 -2.46 -5.83
C GLU A 55 -6.67 -2.69 -5.60
N SER A 56 -6.00 -3.24 -6.62
CA SER A 56 -4.56 -3.52 -6.55
C SER A 56 -3.75 -2.25 -6.33
N ILE A 57 -2.56 -2.43 -5.74
CA ILE A 57 -1.55 -1.38 -5.63
C ILE A 57 -0.28 -1.83 -6.33
N ALA A 58 0.47 -0.89 -6.88
CA ALA A 58 1.79 -1.15 -7.41
C ALA A 58 2.76 -1.40 -6.25
N ILE A 59 3.38 -2.59 -6.24
CA ILE A 59 4.39 -2.96 -5.26
C ILE A 59 5.70 -3.13 -6.01
N ASP A 60 6.64 -2.22 -5.80
CA ASP A 60 7.98 -2.32 -6.33
C ASP A 60 8.73 -3.47 -5.64
N ASN A 61 9.59 -4.19 -6.38
CA ASN A 61 10.41 -5.30 -5.89
C ASN A 61 9.61 -6.45 -5.25
N LEU A 62 8.36 -6.65 -5.64
CA LEU A 62 7.62 -7.87 -5.30
C LEU A 62 8.16 -9.02 -6.16
N ALA A 63 8.62 -10.10 -5.52
CA ALA A 63 9.21 -11.28 -6.16
C ALA A 63 8.17 -12.15 -6.90
#